data_AF-A0A0R3TCH7-F1
#
_entry.id   AF-A0A0R3TCH7-F1
#
_cell.length_a   1.000
_cell.length_b   1.000
_cell.length_c   1.000
_cell.angle_alpha   90.00
_cell.angle_beta   90.00
_cell.angle_gamma   90.00
#
_symmetry.space_group_name_H-M   'P 1'
#
loop_
_entity.id
_entity.type
_entity.pdbx_description
1 polymer ?
#
loop_
_entity_poly.entity_id
_entity_poly.type
_entity_poly.pdbx_seq_one_letter_code
_entity_poly.pdbx_strand_id
1 'polypeptide(L)'
;TRYPDYFAYDSSEETVIYSDESAHDGENFQHGVSFGSSAILRSIPFNTYDSKNHIRRQSLLGRYRLDPNTGAPLNPMGRTGLLGKGLLPRWGPNHSVVIVVTRWSRNQKSGTPVLRGNKGVLQVVALERLKRFCLPWFFTDHESRCDYDECVPALLNAYFKQRARAVCSEKRAERLLRRLDKTDTTQIFKGYLDDQLNADGGWIETVVINFHEGEGKGAQLTDDVLKSQLYSQERRRDKGCVLLVEEADGAFNLTLLPHLLYTASKCLPRARDINKSTALPPPT
;
A
#
# COMPACT_ATOMS: atom_id res chain seq x y z
N THR A 1 27.26 0.10 17.80
CA THR A 1 28.64 0.24 17.27
C THR A 1 28.70 1.46 16.37
N ARG A 2 29.68 2.36 16.54
CA ARG A 2 29.89 3.49 15.61
C ARG A 2 30.64 2.95 14.39
N TYR A 3 30.15 3.27 13.18
CA TYR A 3 30.82 2.97 11.92
C TYR A 3 31.09 4.30 11.22
N PRO A 4 32.20 4.99 11.57
CA PRO A 4 32.48 6.35 11.11
C PRO A 4 32.77 6.40 9.61
N ASP A 5 33.29 5.32 9.04
CA ASP A 5 33.64 5.20 7.61
C ASP A 5 32.45 4.70 6.76
N TYR A 6 31.23 4.84 7.27
CA TYR A 6 30.04 4.48 6.51
C TYR A 6 29.89 5.39 5.29
N PHE A 7 29.84 4.77 4.12
CA PHE A 7 29.52 5.44 2.86
C PHE A 7 28.28 4.78 2.27
N ALA A 8 27.21 5.57 2.14
CA ALA A 8 26.00 5.16 1.42
C ALA A 8 26.10 5.62 -0.03
N TYR A 9 25.68 4.75 -0.96
CA TYR A 9 25.66 5.09 -2.37
C TYR A 9 24.52 6.06 -2.67
N ASP A 10 24.71 6.97 -3.62
CA ASP A 10 23.63 7.77 -4.18
C ASP A 10 23.18 7.15 -5.50
N SER A 11 22.01 6.52 -5.51
CA SER A 11 21.46 5.89 -6.72
C SER A 11 20.46 6.79 -7.46
N SER A 12 20.40 8.10 -7.17
CA SER A 12 19.35 8.99 -7.66
C SER A 12 19.49 9.44 -9.12
N GLU A 13 20.08 8.63 -10.00
CA GLU A 13 20.14 8.93 -11.44
C GLU A 13 18.77 8.74 -12.14
N GLU A 14 17.83 8.03 -11.50
CA GLU A 14 16.47 7.88 -12.03
C GLU A 14 15.57 9.08 -11.67
N THR A 15 15.05 9.78 -12.70
CA THR A 15 14.03 10.82 -12.52
C THR A 15 12.71 10.19 -12.08
N VAL A 16 12.38 10.31 -10.79
CA VAL A 16 11.08 9.87 -10.28
C VAL A 16 9.99 10.86 -10.73
N ILE A 17 9.01 10.36 -11.48
CA ILE A 17 7.85 11.15 -11.92
C ILE A 17 6.72 10.98 -10.89
N TYR A 18 6.43 12.05 -10.17
CA TYR A 18 5.28 12.13 -9.28
C TYR A 18 4.07 12.72 -10.02
N SER A 19 2.86 12.47 -9.51
CA SER A 19 1.63 13.01 -10.10
C SER A 19 1.58 14.53 -10.10
N ASP A 20 2.14 15.14 -9.05
CA ASP A 20 2.16 16.57 -8.79
C ASP A 20 3.23 16.90 -7.73
N GLU A 21 3.58 18.19 -7.60
CA GLU A 21 4.61 18.66 -6.65
C GLU A 21 4.28 18.34 -5.19
N SER A 22 2.99 18.28 -4.84
CA SER A 22 2.62 18.01 -3.47
C SER A 22 2.84 16.54 -3.11
N ALA A 23 2.92 15.64 -4.10
CA ALA A 23 3.06 14.18 -3.94
C ALA A 23 4.46 13.73 -3.47
N HIS A 24 5.43 14.63 -3.36
CA HIS A 24 6.78 14.30 -2.88
C HIS A 24 7.39 15.43 -2.04
N ASP A 25 8.48 15.13 -1.33
CA ASP A 25 9.23 16.09 -0.50
C ASP A 25 10.44 16.71 -1.23
N GLY A 26 10.40 16.78 -2.57
CA GLY A 26 11.53 17.23 -3.38
C GLY A 26 12.57 16.14 -3.69
N GLU A 27 13.75 16.59 -4.12
CA GLU A 27 14.88 15.74 -4.54
C GLU A 27 15.71 15.20 -3.36
N ASN A 28 16.56 14.20 -3.64
CA ASN A 28 17.57 13.71 -2.71
C ASN A 28 18.69 14.76 -2.49
N PHE A 29 19.62 14.48 -1.59
CA PHE A 29 20.84 15.29 -1.47
C PHE A 29 21.57 15.31 -2.81
N GLN A 30 21.81 16.49 -3.38
CA GLN A 30 22.76 16.62 -4.48
C GLN A 30 24.18 16.63 -3.91
N HIS A 31 25.07 15.82 -4.48
CA HIS A 31 26.49 15.79 -4.09
C HIS A 31 27.10 17.21 -4.06
N GLY A 32 27.74 17.56 -2.93
CA GLY A 32 28.53 18.79 -2.79
C GLY A 32 27.82 20.00 -2.15
N VAL A 33 26.54 19.90 -1.78
CA VAL A 33 25.77 21.02 -1.20
C VAL A 33 25.27 20.70 0.22
N SER A 34 26.13 20.85 1.24
CA SER A 34 25.78 20.46 2.62
C SER A 34 24.84 21.44 3.33
N PHE A 35 24.90 22.74 3.01
CA PHE A 35 24.21 23.77 3.79
C PHE A 35 22.75 24.01 3.36
N GLY A 36 22.45 23.98 2.05
CA GLY A 36 21.11 24.24 1.52
C GLY A 36 20.10 23.12 1.78
N SER A 37 20.48 21.87 1.51
CA SER A 37 19.60 20.71 1.66
C SER A 37 19.25 20.43 3.14
N SER A 38 20.15 20.74 4.06
CA SER A 38 19.91 20.55 5.49
C SER A 38 18.91 21.57 6.07
N ALA A 39 18.88 22.80 5.56
CA ALA A 39 17.88 23.79 5.95
C ALA A 39 16.46 23.37 5.52
N ILE A 40 16.34 22.79 4.32
CA ILE A 40 15.06 22.26 3.81
C ILE A 40 14.58 21.11 4.71
N LEU A 41 15.43 20.12 5.01
CA LEU A 41 15.05 19.00 5.89
C LEU A 41 14.66 19.45 7.29
N ARG A 42 15.39 20.42 7.86
CA ARG A 42 15.04 20.98 9.18
C ARG A 42 13.73 21.76 9.18
N SER A 43 13.25 22.20 8.02
CA SER A 43 11.93 22.84 7.88
C SER A 43 10.77 21.83 7.85
N ILE A 44 11.05 20.54 7.61
CA ILE A 44 10.04 19.49 7.54
C ILE A 44 9.66 19.05 8.97
N PRO A 45 8.37 19.04 9.32
CA PRO A 45 7.92 18.68 10.67
C PRO A 45 7.89 17.14 10.83
N PHE A 46 9.05 16.52 11.02
CA PHE A 46 9.17 15.08 11.27
C PHE A 46 8.59 14.65 12.62
N ASN A 47 8.22 13.37 12.74
CA ASN A 47 7.58 12.77 13.93
C ASN A 47 6.28 13.45 14.38
N THR A 48 5.63 14.22 13.51
CA THR A 48 4.35 14.89 13.78
C THR A 48 3.48 14.93 12.53
N TYR A 49 2.31 15.54 12.62
CA TYR A 49 1.46 15.84 11.48
C TYR A 49 1.94 17.13 10.79
N ASP A 50 2.26 17.02 9.50
CA ASP A 50 2.58 18.15 8.64
C ASP A 50 1.28 18.79 8.15
N SER A 51 0.82 19.83 8.85
CA SER A 51 -0.44 20.51 8.52
C SER A 51 -0.42 21.22 7.18
N LYS A 52 0.76 21.65 6.70
CA LYS A 52 0.93 22.36 5.43
C LYS A 52 0.68 21.42 4.24
N ASN A 53 1.27 20.23 4.28
CA ASN A 53 1.10 19.22 3.24
C ASN A 53 -0.07 18.26 3.56
N HIS A 54 -0.62 18.39 4.76
CA HIS A 54 -1.65 17.55 5.37
C HIS A 54 -1.24 16.07 5.36
N ILE A 55 0.00 15.76 5.73
CA ILE A 55 0.50 14.39 5.77
C ILE A 55 0.98 14.02 7.16
N ARG A 56 0.75 12.77 7.55
CA ARG A 56 1.27 12.23 8.80
C ARG A 56 2.70 11.73 8.57
N ARG A 57 3.67 12.36 9.23
CA ARG A 57 5.09 11.98 9.18
C ARG A 57 5.50 11.12 10.38
N GLN A 58 4.54 10.50 11.06
CA GLN A 58 4.77 9.68 12.25
C GLN A 58 4.83 8.22 11.87
N SER A 59 5.85 7.51 12.37
CA SER A 59 5.99 6.08 12.13
C SER A 59 5.00 5.26 12.98
N LEU A 60 4.55 4.13 12.44
CA LEU A 60 3.84 3.07 13.13
C LEU A 60 4.70 2.41 14.23
N LEU A 61 6.02 2.53 14.15
CA LEU A 61 6.98 2.04 15.15
C LEU A 61 7.28 3.07 16.26
N GLY A 62 6.60 4.22 16.26
CA GLY A 62 6.82 5.30 17.21
C GLY A 62 7.82 6.34 16.71
N ARG A 63 8.54 6.98 17.63
CA ARG A 63 9.42 8.11 17.29
C ARG A 63 10.72 7.61 16.64
N TYR A 64 10.98 8.00 15.39
CA TYR A 64 12.25 7.73 14.71
C TYR A 64 13.27 8.83 14.97
N ARG A 65 14.55 8.48 14.83
CA ARG A 65 15.66 9.41 15.05
C ARG A 65 15.90 10.27 13.81
N LEU A 66 16.44 11.45 14.04
CA LEU A 66 16.94 12.33 12.99
C LEU A 66 18.47 12.36 13.08
N ASP A 67 19.13 12.40 11.93
CA ASP A 67 20.55 12.65 11.83
C ASP A 67 20.85 14.07 12.34
N PRO A 68 21.74 14.25 13.33
CA PRO A 68 21.97 15.55 13.95
C PRO A 68 22.61 16.56 12.97
N ASN A 69 23.39 16.08 12.01
CA ASN A 69 24.14 16.94 11.10
C ASN A 69 23.28 17.46 9.95
N THR A 70 22.45 16.60 9.38
CA THR A 70 21.64 16.89 8.18
C THR A 70 20.18 17.19 8.50
N GLY A 71 19.66 16.68 9.63
CA GLY A 71 18.23 16.71 9.95
C GLY A 71 17.41 15.64 9.23
N ALA A 72 18.04 14.76 8.44
CA ALA A 72 17.35 13.68 7.75
C ALA A 72 16.80 12.64 8.74
N PRO A 73 15.63 12.05 8.50
CA PRO A 73 15.17 10.89 9.25
C PRO A 73 16.13 9.71 9.07
N LEU A 74 16.25 8.88 10.10
CA LEU A 74 17.05 7.67 10.08
C LEU A 74 16.14 6.45 10.11
N ASN A 75 16.31 5.58 9.12
CA ASN A 75 15.56 4.33 9.00
C ASN A 75 15.64 3.52 10.31
N PRO A 76 14.49 3.17 10.92
CA PRO A 76 14.44 2.51 12.22
C PRO A 76 15.06 1.11 12.19
N MET A 77 15.11 0.46 11.02
CA MET A 77 15.73 -0.86 10.83
C MET A 77 17.24 -0.78 10.54
N GLY A 78 17.81 0.43 10.53
CA GLY A 78 19.24 0.65 10.37
C GLY A 78 19.63 1.08 8.96
N ARG A 79 20.94 0.98 8.69
CA ARG A 79 21.53 1.40 7.42
C ARG A 79 21.21 0.39 6.32
N THR A 80 20.83 0.90 5.17
CA THR A 80 20.49 0.18 3.94
C THR A 80 21.63 0.17 2.93
N GLY A 81 22.61 1.06 3.09
CA GLY A 81 23.64 1.31 2.09
C GLY A 81 23.24 2.36 1.03
N LEU A 82 22.01 2.89 1.09
CA LEU A 82 21.48 3.86 0.14
C LEU A 82 21.20 5.20 0.80
N LEU A 83 21.80 6.27 0.27
CA LEU A 83 21.70 7.62 0.80
C LEU A 83 20.33 8.24 0.48
N GLY A 84 19.88 9.14 1.36
CA GLY A 84 18.68 9.92 1.14
C GLY A 84 17.39 9.11 1.25
N LYS A 85 16.31 9.53 0.58
CA LYS A 85 15.03 8.81 0.56
C LYS A 85 14.91 7.84 -0.62
N GLY A 86 15.99 7.64 -1.40
CA GLY A 86 15.96 6.80 -2.60
C GLY A 86 14.89 7.25 -3.58
N LEU A 87 14.08 6.28 -4.06
CA LEU A 87 12.98 6.52 -4.98
C LEU A 87 11.64 6.83 -4.27
N LEU A 88 11.62 6.91 -2.95
CA LEU A 88 10.40 7.15 -2.19
C LEU A 88 9.96 8.62 -2.27
N PRO A 89 8.63 8.88 -2.29
CA PRO A 89 8.11 10.23 -2.35
C PRO A 89 8.48 11.07 -1.13
N ARG A 90 8.49 10.46 0.06
CA ARG A 90 8.65 11.16 1.35
C ARG A 90 9.95 10.81 2.05
N TRP A 91 10.50 11.79 2.76
CA TRP A 91 11.51 11.56 3.78
C TRP A 91 10.84 10.92 5.01
N GLY A 92 11.46 9.86 5.54
CA GLY A 92 10.94 9.10 6.67
C GLY A 92 9.92 8.03 6.25
N PRO A 93 8.84 7.82 7.02
CA PRO A 93 7.86 6.79 6.71
C PRO A 93 7.00 7.15 5.49
N ASN A 94 6.87 6.21 4.57
CA ASN A 94 5.97 6.25 3.42
C ASN A 94 4.85 5.25 3.67
N HIS A 95 3.69 5.74 4.09
CA HIS A 95 2.57 4.88 4.44
C HIS A 95 1.92 4.28 3.19
N SER A 96 1.67 2.97 3.24
CA SER A 96 0.97 2.24 2.19
C SER A 96 -0.12 1.34 2.78
N VAL A 97 -1.00 0.88 1.91
CA VAL A 97 -1.98 -0.14 2.22
C VAL A 97 -1.83 -1.29 1.23
N VAL A 98 -1.91 -2.52 1.73
CA VAL A 98 -1.92 -3.75 0.93
C VAL A 98 -3.28 -4.40 1.07
N ILE A 99 -3.89 -4.72 -0.06
CA ILE A 99 -5.20 -5.35 -0.14
C ILE A 99 -5.00 -6.83 -0.42
N VAL A 100 -5.44 -7.67 0.51
CA VAL A 100 -5.53 -9.11 0.33
C VAL A 100 -7.01 -9.45 0.18
N VAL A 101 -7.36 -10.18 -0.87
CA VAL A 101 -8.73 -10.68 -1.05
C VAL A 101 -8.66 -12.18 -1.19
N THR A 102 -9.25 -12.90 -0.24
CA THR A 102 -9.17 -14.36 -0.15
C THR A 102 -10.53 -15.04 -0.22
N ARG A 103 -10.55 -16.25 -0.75
CA ARG A 103 -11.71 -17.15 -0.71
C ARG A 103 -11.27 -18.60 -0.70
N TRP A 104 -12.16 -19.54 -0.37
CA TRP A 104 -11.86 -20.95 -0.51
C TRP A 104 -11.87 -21.39 -1.98
N SER A 105 -10.85 -22.17 -2.37
CA SER A 105 -10.90 -22.96 -3.60
C SER A 105 -11.99 -24.01 -3.44
N ARG A 106 -12.88 -24.15 -4.42
CA ARG A 106 -14.04 -25.05 -4.34
C ARG A 106 -14.06 -26.04 -5.49
N ASN A 107 -14.54 -27.25 -5.20
CA ASN A 107 -14.81 -28.24 -6.23
C ASN A 107 -16.02 -27.78 -7.06
N GLN A 108 -15.88 -27.73 -8.39
CA GLN A 108 -16.92 -27.24 -9.30
C GLN A 108 -18.20 -28.07 -9.26
N LYS A 109 -18.13 -29.36 -8.91
CA LYS A 109 -19.29 -30.26 -8.86
C LYS A 109 -20.02 -30.19 -7.51
N SER A 110 -19.29 -30.20 -6.39
CA SER A 110 -19.88 -30.27 -5.06
C SER A 110 -20.03 -28.90 -4.36
N GLY A 111 -19.33 -27.87 -4.83
CA GLY A 111 -19.29 -26.54 -4.19
C GLY A 111 -18.56 -26.51 -2.84
N THR A 112 -18.05 -27.65 -2.37
CA THR A 112 -17.32 -27.77 -1.11
C THR A 112 -15.89 -27.25 -1.25
N PRO A 113 -15.30 -26.66 -0.19
CA PRO A 113 -13.89 -26.30 -0.18
C PRO A 113 -13.00 -27.49 -0.54
N VAL A 114 -11.97 -27.23 -1.35
CA VAL A 114 -10.92 -28.20 -1.65
C VAL A 114 -10.01 -28.29 -0.44
N LEU A 115 -9.71 -29.53 -0.02
CA LEU A 115 -8.77 -29.81 1.05
C LEU A 115 -7.47 -30.41 0.49
N ARG A 116 -6.33 -29.99 1.04
CA ARG A 116 -5.01 -30.61 0.85
C ARG A 116 -4.36 -30.77 2.22
N GLY A 117 -3.87 -31.97 2.54
CA GLY A 117 -3.29 -32.23 3.86
C GLY A 117 -4.22 -31.91 5.04
N ASN A 118 -5.53 -32.15 4.89
CA ASN A 118 -6.59 -31.76 5.84
C ASN A 118 -6.74 -30.25 6.10
N LYS A 119 -6.11 -29.41 5.28
CA LYS A 119 -6.24 -27.95 5.32
C LYS A 119 -7.01 -27.46 4.10
N GLY A 120 -7.83 -26.43 4.30
CA GLY A 120 -8.51 -25.78 3.20
C GLY A 120 -7.52 -25.09 2.27
N VAL A 121 -7.81 -25.14 0.98
CA VAL A 121 -7.01 -24.46 -0.03
C VAL A 121 -7.59 -23.06 -0.26
N LEU A 122 -6.80 -22.03 0.04
CA LEU A 122 -7.16 -20.64 -0.21
C LEU A 122 -6.83 -20.22 -1.64
N GLN A 123 -7.63 -19.32 -2.15
CA GLN A 123 -7.32 -18.54 -3.34
C GLN A 123 -7.15 -17.08 -2.94
N VAL A 124 -6.09 -16.45 -3.41
CA VAL A 124 -5.82 -15.02 -3.22
C VAL A 124 -5.77 -14.32 -4.57
N VAL A 125 -6.27 -13.09 -4.62
CA VAL A 125 -6.11 -12.27 -5.81
C VAL A 125 -4.71 -11.64 -5.85
N ALA A 126 -4.01 -11.87 -6.96
CA ALA A 126 -2.77 -11.19 -7.28
C ALA A 126 -2.86 -10.49 -8.65
N LEU A 127 -2.11 -9.40 -8.77
CA LEU A 127 -1.79 -8.75 -10.02
C LEU A 127 -0.58 -9.44 -10.64
N GLU A 128 -0.58 -9.63 -11.96
CA GLU A 128 0.61 -10.03 -12.68
C GLU A 128 1.26 -8.80 -13.31
N ARG A 129 2.53 -8.54 -12.97
CA ARG A 129 3.34 -7.44 -13.51
C ARG A 129 4.72 -7.93 -13.83
N LEU A 130 5.18 -7.68 -15.05
CA LEU A 130 6.51 -8.10 -15.53
C LEU A 130 6.79 -9.59 -15.23
N LYS A 131 5.78 -10.46 -15.43
CA LYS A 131 5.82 -11.90 -15.13
C LYS A 131 6.06 -12.26 -13.66
N ARG A 132 5.76 -11.34 -12.75
CA ARG A 132 5.77 -11.56 -11.29
C ARG A 132 4.39 -11.29 -10.73
N PHE A 133 4.05 -12.00 -9.67
CA PHE A 133 2.81 -11.75 -8.95
C PHE A 133 3.03 -10.73 -7.85
N CYS A 134 2.13 -9.77 -7.75
CA CYS A 134 2.09 -8.88 -6.61
C CYS A 134 0.67 -8.70 -6.06
N LEU A 135 0.57 -8.53 -4.74
CA LEU A 135 -0.67 -8.12 -4.10
C LEU A 135 -0.98 -6.67 -4.49
N PRO A 136 -2.26 -6.30 -4.70
CA PRO A 136 -2.62 -4.92 -4.91
C PRO A 136 -2.24 -4.04 -3.71
N TRP A 137 -1.47 -2.99 -3.95
CA TRP A 137 -1.07 -2.04 -2.90
C TRP A 137 -0.92 -0.62 -3.45
N PHE A 138 -0.97 0.37 -2.56
CA PHE A 138 -0.71 1.77 -2.90
C PHE A 138 -0.33 2.63 -1.71
N PHE A 139 0.36 3.75 -1.99
CA PHE A 139 0.66 4.77 -0.99
C PHE A 139 -0.60 5.52 -0.55
N THR A 140 -0.63 5.88 0.72
CA THR A 140 -1.73 6.63 1.33
C THR A 140 -1.18 7.72 2.23
N ASP A 141 -1.90 8.84 2.28
CA ASP A 141 -1.67 9.89 3.24
C ASP A 141 -2.76 9.80 4.32
N HIS A 142 -2.35 9.92 5.59
CA HIS A 142 -3.26 9.84 6.72
C HIS A 142 -3.42 11.19 7.41
N GLU A 143 -4.63 11.47 7.90
CA GLU A 143 -4.92 12.65 8.71
C GLU A 143 -4.35 12.52 10.13
N SER A 144 -4.29 13.64 10.86
CA SER A 144 -3.72 13.68 12.22
C SER A 144 -4.43 12.77 13.22
N ARG A 145 -5.73 12.52 13.03
CA ARG A 145 -6.56 11.68 13.91
C ARG A 145 -6.66 10.22 13.46
N CYS A 146 -5.91 9.83 12.44
CA CYS A 146 -5.93 8.46 11.94
C CYS A 146 -5.33 7.48 12.95
N ASP A 147 -6.11 6.46 13.33
CA ASP A 147 -5.70 5.34 14.17
C ASP A 147 -5.22 4.11 13.36
N TYR A 148 -5.35 4.19 12.04
CA TYR A 148 -5.17 3.13 11.03
C TYR A 148 -6.16 1.96 11.16
N ASP A 149 -6.54 1.57 12.37
CA ASP A 149 -7.35 0.37 12.62
C ASP A 149 -8.80 0.55 12.13
N GLU A 150 -9.40 1.74 12.25
CA GLU A 150 -10.70 2.05 11.66
C GLU A 150 -10.57 2.74 10.30
N CYS A 151 -9.58 3.63 10.20
CA CYS A 151 -9.39 4.47 9.02
C CYS A 151 -9.03 3.66 7.76
N VAL A 152 -8.14 2.66 7.84
CA VAL A 152 -7.70 1.90 6.67
C VAL A 152 -8.82 1.01 6.11
N PRO A 153 -9.55 0.21 6.92
CA PRO A 153 -10.71 -0.52 6.42
C PRO A 153 -11.77 0.38 5.77
N ALA A 154 -12.06 1.55 6.36
CA ALA A 154 -12.99 2.51 5.77
C ALA A 154 -12.50 3.04 4.41
N LEU A 155 -11.21 3.39 4.31
CA LEU A 155 -10.57 3.80 3.06
C LEU A 155 -10.69 2.71 1.98
N LEU A 156 -10.39 1.46 2.32
CA LEU A 156 -10.45 0.34 1.38
C LEU A 156 -11.89 0.04 0.92
N ASN A 157 -12.86 0.13 1.83
CA ASN A 157 -14.28 0.01 1.46
C ASN A 157 -14.72 1.13 0.51
N ALA A 158 -14.31 2.38 0.76
CA ALA A 158 -14.57 3.50 -0.15
C ALA A 158 -13.91 3.27 -1.52
N TYR A 159 -12.66 2.79 -1.54
CA TYR A 159 -11.94 2.43 -2.75
C TYR A 159 -12.69 1.37 -3.57
N PHE A 160 -13.10 0.26 -2.95
CA PHE A 160 -13.87 -0.77 -3.64
C PHE A 160 -15.20 -0.24 -4.17
N LYS A 161 -15.91 0.58 -3.39
CA LYS A 161 -17.17 1.21 -3.82
C LYS A 161 -16.99 2.09 -5.05
N GLN A 162 -15.95 2.93 -5.06
CA GLN A 162 -15.65 3.78 -6.20
C GLN A 162 -15.25 2.97 -7.43
N ARG A 163 -14.37 1.97 -7.26
CA ARG A 163 -13.93 1.08 -8.34
C ARG A 163 -15.08 0.26 -8.93
N ALA A 164 -15.93 -0.30 -8.08
CA ALA A 164 -17.15 -1.00 -8.49
C ALA A 164 -18.02 -0.14 -9.41
N ARG A 165 -18.29 1.11 -9.01
CA ARG A 165 -19.10 2.05 -9.79
C ARG A 165 -18.43 2.51 -11.09
N ALA A 166 -17.10 2.60 -11.10
CA ALA A 166 -16.35 3.04 -12.27
C ALA A 166 -16.23 1.95 -13.36
N VAL A 167 -16.18 0.67 -12.98
CA VAL A 167 -15.86 -0.45 -13.89
C VAL A 167 -17.07 -1.33 -14.21
N CYS A 168 -18.09 -1.35 -13.36
CA CYS A 168 -19.27 -2.20 -13.51
C CYS A 168 -20.54 -1.41 -13.82
N SER A 169 -21.54 -2.07 -14.42
CA SER A 169 -22.91 -1.56 -14.40
C SER A 169 -23.45 -1.48 -12.97
N GLU A 170 -24.40 -0.58 -12.73
CA GLU A 170 -24.98 -0.32 -11.39
C GLU A 170 -25.44 -1.60 -10.68
N LYS A 171 -26.26 -2.43 -11.35
CA LYS A 171 -26.73 -3.72 -10.82
C LYS A 171 -25.59 -4.69 -10.48
N ARG A 172 -24.47 -4.63 -11.20
CA ARG A 172 -23.28 -5.46 -10.92
C ARG A 172 -22.47 -4.88 -9.76
N ALA A 173 -22.29 -3.57 -9.71
CA ALA A 173 -21.63 -2.86 -8.62
C ALA A 173 -22.34 -3.13 -7.29
N GLU A 174 -23.67 -3.01 -7.24
CA GLU A 174 -24.42 -3.31 -6.03
C GLU A 174 -24.29 -4.76 -5.55
N ARG A 175 -24.36 -5.73 -6.47
CA ARG A 175 -24.22 -7.16 -6.11
C ARG A 175 -22.84 -7.46 -5.54
N LEU A 176 -21.82 -6.82 -6.08
CA LEU A 176 -20.45 -6.91 -5.61
C LEU A 176 -20.30 -6.29 -4.22
N LEU A 177 -20.81 -5.07 -4.01
CA LEU A 177 -20.69 -4.39 -2.73
C LEU A 177 -21.42 -5.15 -1.62
N ARG A 178 -22.61 -5.69 -1.90
CA ARG A 178 -23.32 -6.58 -0.97
C ARG A 178 -22.54 -7.86 -0.59
N ARG A 179 -21.57 -8.30 -1.40
CA ARG A 179 -20.69 -9.43 -1.08
C ARG A 179 -19.50 -8.97 -0.24
N LEU A 180 -18.90 -7.84 -0.61
CA LEU A 180 -17.83 -7.20 0.16
C LEU A 180 -18.29 -6.83 1.58
N ASP A 181 -19.50 -6.31 1.73
CA ASP A 181 -20.09 -6.00 3.05
C ASP A 181 -20.27 -7.23 3.95
N LYS A 182 -20.23 -8.44 3.37
CA LYS A 182 -20.31 -9.72 4.08
C LYS A 182 -18.95 -10.39 4.26
N THR A 183 -17.86 -9.78 3.80
CA THR A 183 -16.53 -10.33 3.97
C THR A 183 -16.07 -10.19 5.42
N ASP A 184 -15.34 -11.18 5.90
CA ASP A 184 -14.61 -11.06 7.15
C ASP A 184 -13.36 -10.22 6.89
N THR A 185 -13.32 -9.02 7.46
CA THR A 185 -12.27 -8.03 7.23
C THR A 185 -11.30 -8.04 8.41
N THR A 186 -10.06 -8.46 8.15
CA THR A 186 -9.05 -8.65 9.18
C THR A 186 -7.79 -7.86 8.86
N GLN A 187 -7.23 -7.17 9.85
CA GLN A 187 -5.89 -6.58 9.74
C GLN A 187 -4.85 -7.66 10.03
N ILE A 188 -4.11 -8.06 9.01
CA ILE A 188 -3.08 -9.11 9.12
C ILE A 188 -1.76 -8.52 9.62
N PHE A 189 -1.43 -7.29 9.21
CA PHE A 189 -0.15 -6.67 9.53
C PHE A 189 -0.27 -5.15 9.57
N LYS A 190 0.54 -4.54 10.45
CA LYS A 190 0.69 -3.09 10.60
C LYS A 190 2.11 -2.81 11.08
N GLY A 191 2.94 -2.18 10.24
CA GLY A 191 4.31 -1.87 10.62
C GLY A 191 5.26 -1.63 9.47
N TYR A 192 6.56 -1.74 9.75
CA TYR A 192 7.63 -1.59 8.78
C TYR A 192 7.61 -2.70 7.73
N LEU A 193 7.77 -2.32 6.47
CA LEU A 193 7.84 -3.25 5.36
C LEU A 193 9.26 -3.28 4.80
N ASP A 194 9.89 -4.45 4.85
CA ASP A 194 11.20 -4.68 4.23
C ASP A 194 11.03 -4.70 2.70
N ASP A 195 11.42 -3.60 2.06
CA ASP A 195 11.26 -3.36 0.63
C ASP A 195 12.57 -2.81 0.07
N GLN A 196 12.90 -3.21 -1.16
CA GLN A 196 14.08 -2.75 -1.89
C GLN A 196 14.10 -1.22 -2.14
N LEU A 197 12.96 -0.55 -2.03
CA LEU A 197 12.86 0.91 -2.13
C LEU A 197 13.31 1.63 -0.86
N ASN A 198 13.50 0.91 0.25
CA ASN A 198 13.95 1.51 1.50
C ASN A 198 15.38 2.04 1.36
N ALA A 199 15.60 3.21 1.92
CA ALA A 199 16.87 3.91 2.00
C ALA A 199 17.15 4.32 3.45
N ASP A 200 18.29 4.95 3.69
CA ASP A 200 18.66 5.42 5.03
C ASP A 200 17.72 6.52 5.54
N GLY A 201 17.19 7.35 4.62
CA GLY A 201 16.32 8.50 4.90
C GLY A 201 14.86 8.34 4.47
N GLY A 202 14.45 7.17 3.98
CA GLY A 202 13.06 6.91 3.59
C GLY A 202 12.76 5.42 3.64
N TRP A 203 11.59 5.04 4.15
CA TRP A 203 11.19 3.64 4.22
C TRP A 203 9.68 3.48 4.09
N ILE A 204 9.23 2.26 3.80
CA ILE A 204 7.81 1.93 3.67
C ILE A 204 7.27 1.38 4.99
N GLU A 205 6.08 1.83 5.35
CA GLU A 205 5.28 1.25 6.43
C GLU A 205 3.89 0.96 5.91
N THR A 206 3.35 -0.20 6.24
CA THR A 206 2.12 -0.67 5.60
C THR A 206 1.11 -1.23 6.59
N VAL A 207 -0.16 -1.12 6.19
CA VAL A 207 -1.27 -1.86 6.79
C VAL A 207 -1.80 -2.85 5.76
N VAL A 208 -1.81 -4.12 6.14
CA VAL A 208 -2.31 -5.23 5.31
C VAL A 208 -3.69 -5.62 5.80
N ILE A 209 -4.70 -5.43 4.96
CA ILE A 209 -6.08 -5.84 5.24
C ILE A 209 -6.45 -7.00 4.35
N ASN A 210 -6.99 -8.07 4.94
CA ASN A 210 -7.57 -9.19 4.25
C ASN A 210 -9.10 -9.14 4.29
N PHE A 211 -9.71 -9.20 3.11
CA PHE A 211 -11.13 -9.39 2.91
C PHE A 211 -11.37 -10.85 2.54
N HIS A 212 -11.75 -11.65 3.52
CA HIS A 212 -12.06 -13.07 3.32
C HIS A 212 -13.53 -13.27 2.98
N GLU A 213 -13.84 -14.19 2.06
CA GLU A 213 -15.23 -14.52 1.74
C GLU A 213 -16.03 -14.92 2.99
N GLY A 214 -17.24 -14.37 3.15
CA GLY A 214 -18.10 -14.74 4.28
C GLY A 214 -18.70 -16.14 4.12
N GLU A 215 -19.07 -16.76 5.25
CA GLU A 215 -19.64 -18.12 5.29
C GLU A 215 -21.13 -18.17 4.89
N GLY A 216 -21.81 -17.02 4.83
CA GLY A 216 -23.24 -16.93 4.54
C GLY A 216 -23.64 -17.10 3.07
N LYS A 217 -24.92 -17.47 2.83
CA LYS A 217 -25.49 -17.51 1.48
C LYS A 217 -25.30 -16.17 0.76
N GLY A 218 -24.68 -16.23 -0.41
CA GLY A 218 -24.42 -15.07 -1.25
C GLY A 218 -23.30 -14.15 -0.73
N ALA A 219 -22.42 -14.61 0.15
CA ALA A 219 -21.18 -13.93 0.55
C ALA A 219 -19.96 -14.38 -0.26
N GLN A 220 -20.06 -15.53 -0.95
CA GLN A 220 -18.98 -16.07 -1.78
C GLN A 220 -18.51 -15.08 -2.85
N LEU A 221 -17.20 -14.91 -2.97
CA LEU A 221 -16.60 -14.02 -3.96
C LEU A 221 -16.43 -14.77 -5.29
N THR A 222 -17.04 -14.29 -6.37
CA THR A 222 -16.90 -14.92 -7.71
C THR A 222 -15.74 -14.33 -8.50
N ASP A 223 -15.27 -15.04 -9.52
CA ASP A 223 -14.14 -14.60 -10.37
C ASP A 223 -14.40 -13.22 -10.98
N ASP A 224 -15.61 -13.00 -11.46
CA ASP A 224 -15.99 -11.76 -12.12
C ASP A 224 -15.99 -10.57 -11.15
N VAL A 225 -16.22 -10.85 -9.86
CA VAL A 225 -16.20 -9.88 -8.76
C VAL A 225 -14.75 -9.54 -8.40
N LEU A 226 -13.90 -10.55 -8.24
CA LEU A 226 -12.48 -10.36 -7.94
C LEU A 226 -11.75 -9.63 -9.08
N LYS A 227 -12.03 -10.04 -10.32
CA LYS A 227 -11.49 -9.39 -11.51
C LYS A 227 -11.96 -7.95 -11.63
N SER A 228 -13.24 -7.63 -11.42
CA SER A 228 -13.69 -6.24 -11.62
C SER A 228 -13.12 -5.23 -10.63
N GLN A 229 -12.71 -5.67 -9.43
CA GLN A 229 -12.07 -4.80 -8.46
C GLN A 229 -10.61 -4.52 -8.77
N LEU A 230 -9.94 -5.47 -9.41
CA LEU A 230 -8.48 -5.47 -9.55
C LEU A 230 -8.00 -5.45 -11.02
N TYR A 231 -8.93 -5.45 -11.98
CA TYR A 231 -8.60 -5.33 -13.41
C TYR A 231 -8.23 -3.89 -13.79
N SER A 232 -6.97 -3.75 -14.17
CA SER A 232 -6.34 -2.66 -14.94
C SER A 232 -6.47 -1.23 -14.35
N GLN A 233 -5.38 -0.82 -13.69
CA GLN A 233 -4.89 0.57 -13.62
C GLN A 233 -4.06 0.97 -14.87
N GLU A 234 -3.96 0.14 -15.91
CA GLU A 234 -3.13 0.44 -17.09
C GLU A 234 -3.89 0.25 -18.39
N ARG A 235 -4.33 1.37 -18.99
CA ARG A 235 -4.59 1.44 -20.43
C ARG A 235 -3.27 1.22 -21.18
N ARG A 236 -2.81 -0.04 -21.31
CA ARG A 236 -2.03 -0.59 -22.43
C ARG A 236 -1.44 -1.96 -22.04
N ARG A 237 -1.98 -3.00 -22.70
CA ARG A 237 -1.24 -4.16 -23.24
C ARG A 237 -0.42 -5.09 -22.33
N ASP A 238 -0.56 -5.10 -21.00
CA ASP A 238 -0.06 -6.23 -20.20
C ASP A 238 -1.10 -6.85 -19.25
N LYS A 239 -1.00 -8.17 -19.11
CA LYS A 239 -2.09 -9.13 -18.85
C LYS A 239 -2.19 -9.50 -17.37
N GLY A 240 -3.42 -9.86 -16.93
CA GLY A 240 -3.65 -10.89 -15.92
C GLY A 240 -3.93 -10.43 -14.49
N CYS A 241 -5.16 -10.65 -14.02
CA CYS A 241 -5.44 -10.87 -12.60
C CYS A 241 -5.43 -12.38 -12.40
N VAL A 242 -4.57 -12.88 -11.51
CA VAL A 242 -4.33 -14.32 -11.32
C VAL A 242 -4.70 -14.71 -9.89
N LEU A 243 -5.43 -15.82 -9.77
CA LEU A 243 -5.76 -16.43 -8.49
C LEU A 243 -4.60 -17.32 -8.08
N LEU A 244 -3.81 -16.91 -7.08
CA LEU A 244 -2.80 -17.76 -6.47
C LEU A 244 -3.47 -18.69 -5.47
N VAL A 245 -2.95 -19.91 -5.36
CA VAL A 245 -3.52 -20.98 -4.55
C VAL A 245 -2.52 -21.31 -3.44
N GLU A 246 -2.93 -21.16 -2.18
CA GLU A 246 -2.08 -21.42 -1.00
C GLU A 246 -2.81 -22.33 0.00
N GLU A 247 -2.08 -23.12 0.78
CA GLU A 247 -2.64 -23.97 1.84
C GLU A 247 -2.86 -23.13 3.12
N ALA A 248 -4.04 -23.23 3.72
CA ALA A 248 -4.37 -22.42 4.89
C ALA A 248 -3.70 -22.95 6.18
N ASP A 249 -2.61 -22.32 6.59
CA ASP A 249 -1.90 -22.60 7.84
C ASP A 249 -2.37 -21.69 8.99
N GLY A 250 -3.69 -21.57 9.23
CA GLY A 250 -4.25 -20.84 10.38
C GLY A 250 -4.01 -19.33 10.44
N ALA A 251 -3.04 -18.82 9.68
CA ALA A 251 -2.70 -17.44 9.40
C ALA A 251 -2.02 -17.43 8.01
N PHE A 252 -2.40 -16.49 7.15
CA PHE A 252 -1.73 -16.27 5.87
C PHE A 252 -0.23 -16.04 6.15
N ASN A 253 0.66 -16.90 5.65
CA ASN A 253 2.04 -16.96 6.14
C ASN A 253 2.83 -15.75 5.61
N LEU A 254 3.20 -14.83 6.50
CA LEU A 254 3.78 -13.50 6.18
C LEU A 254 5.14 -13.54 5.46
N THR A 255 5.80 -14.70 5.38
CA THR A 255 7.15 -14.85 4.82
C THR A 255 7.25 -14.58 3.32
N LEU A 256 6.12 -14.46 2.59
CA LEU A 256 6.09 -14.22 1.15
C LEU A 256 5.73 -12.77 0.75
N LEU A 257 5.34 -11.92 1.71
CA LEU A 257 4.94 -10.52 1.46
C LEU A 257 6.01 -9.69 0.71
N PRO A 258 7.31 -9.75 1.05
CA PRO A 258 8.34 -8.97 0.35
C PRO A 258 8.46 -9.35 -1.13
N HIS A 259 8.27 -10.63 -1.47
CA HIS A 259 8.32 -11.10 -2.85
C HIS A 259 7.05 -10.75 -3.65
N LEU A 260 5.91 -10.58 -2.96
CA LEU A 260 4.60 -10.25 -3.54
C LEU A 260 4.31 -8.74 -3.61
N LEU A 261 5.26 -7.86 -3.30
CA LEU A 261 5.06 -6.41 -3.43
C LEU A 261 5.82 -5.81 -4.62
N TYR A 262 6.49 -6.68 -5.38
CA TYR A 262 7.32 -6.32 -6.51
C TYR A 262 6.48 -5.69 -7.63
N THR A 263 6.35 -4.36 -7.57
CA THR A 263 6.37 -3.37 -8.67
C THR A 263 5.66 -2.11 -8.18
N ALA A 264 6.46 -1.08 -7.86
CA ALA A 264 5.97 0.28 -7.76
C ALA A 264 5.32 0.67 -9.08
N SER A 265 4.03 0.98 -9.07
CA SER A 265 3.42 1.73 -10.16
C SER A 265 3.32 3.20 -9.78
N LYS A 266 3.51 4.02 -10.80
CA LYS A 266 3.00 5.39 -10.93
C LYS A 266 1.81 5.61 -10.00
N CYS A 267 2.00 6.58 -9.11
CA CYS A 267 1.10 6.96 -8.05
C CYS A 267 -0.37 6.82 -8.45
N LEU A 268 -1.12 6.01 -7.70
CA LEU A 268 -2.56 6.13 -7.68
C LEU A 268 -2.93 7.57 -7.27
N PRO A 269 -4.04 8.12 -7.78
CA PRO A 269 -4.57 9.38 -7.27
C PRO A 269 -4.78 9.26 -5.76
N ARG A 270 -4.46 10.34 -5.05
CA ARG A 270 -4.50 10.38 -3.59
C ARG A 270 -5.89 10.05 -3.06
N ALA A 271 -5.95 9.47 -1.87
CA ALA A 271 -7.19 9.29 -1.12
C ALA A 271 -8.00 10.60 -0.96
N ARG A 272 -7.36 11.78 -1.02
CA ARG A 272 -8.06 13.08 -1.05
C ARG A 272 -9.00 13.27 -2.24
N ASP A 273 -8.68 12.68 -3.38
CA ASP A 273 -9.51 12.78 -4.59
C ASP A 273 -10.72 11.84 -4.52
N ILE A 274 -10.70 10.86 -3.62
CA ILE A 274 -11.81 9.95 -3.33
C ILE A 274 -12.88 10.68 -2.49
N ASN A 275 -12.48 11.53 -1.53
CA ASN A 275 -13.40 12.26 -0.66
C ASN A 275 -13.94 13.58 -1.23
N LYS A 276 -13.29 14.19 -2.24
CA LYS A 276 -13.81 15.43 -2.88
C LYS A 276 -15.01 15.20 -3.80
N SER A 277 -15.26 13.96 -4.22
CA SER A 277 -16.38 13.60 -5.11
C SER A 277 -17.76 13.65 -4.44
N THR A 278 -17.87 13.98 -3.14
CA THR A 278 -19.15 13.98 -2.41
C THR A 278 -19.80 15.37 -2.27
N ALA A 279 -19.26 16.41 -2.89
CA ALA A 279 -19.95 17.70 -2.97
C ALA A 279 -21.01 17.66 -4.09
N LEU A 280 -22.26 17.35 -3.72
CA LEU A 280 -23.41 17.72 -4.54
C LEU A 280 -23.36 19.25 -4.79
N PRO A 281 -23.58 19.74 -6.03
CA PRO A 281 -23.73 21.17 -6.23
C PRO A 281 -24.93 21.68 -5.42
N PRO A 282 -24.87 22.91 -4.86
CA PRO A 282 -26.00 23.48 -4.16
C PRO A 282 -27.20 23.58 -5.12
N PRO A 283 -28.43 23.34 -4.65
CA PRO A 283 -29.61 23.48 -5.50
C PRO A 283 -29.70 24.93 -5.99
N THR A 284 -29.73 25.09 -7.31
CA THR A 284 -30.15 26.32 -8.00
C THR A 284 -31.64 26.54 -7.82
#